data_AF-A0A1P8KD96-F1
#
_entry.id   AF-A0A1P8KD96-F1
#
_cell.length_a   1.000
_cell.length_b   1.000
_cell.length_c   1.000
_cell.angle_alpha   90.00
_cell.angle_beta   90.00
_cell.angle_gamma   90.00
#
_symmetry.space_group_name_H-M   'P 1'
#
loop_
_entity.id
_entity.type
_entity.pdbx_description
1 polymer ?
#
loop_
_entity_poly.entity_id
_entity_poly.type
_entity_poly.pdbx_seq_one_letter_code
_entity_poly.pdbx_strand_id
1 'polypeptide(L)' 'MTDAVRAWRSTWPHTLVLPHPSPRNNLWLKRNPWFEEALLPELRLRVQQVLRQSPSSKS' A
#
# COMPACT_ATOMS: atom_id res chain seq x y z
N MET A 1 1.52 -7.83 -12.94
CA MET A 1 1.75 -6.92 -11.79
C MET A 1 0.51 -6.09 -11.49
N THR A 2 0.00 -5.30 -12.44
CA THR A 2 -1.19 -4.44 -12.23
C THR A 2 -2.39 -5.19 -11.65
N ASP A 3 -2.72 -6.38 -12.16
CA ASP A 3 -3.90 -7.14 -11.69
C ASP A 3 -3.74 -7.63 -10.26
N ALA A 4 -2.53 -8.02 -9.87
CA ALA A 4 -2.22 -8.41 -8.48
C ALA A 4 -2.34 -7.20 -7.53
N VAL A 5 -1.88 -6.02 -7.95
CA VAL A 5 -2.06 -4.78 -7.18
C VAL A 5 -3.54 -4.38 -7.16
N ARG A 6 -4.31 -4.61 -8.24
CA ARG A 6 -5.74 -4.27 -8.31
C ARG A 6 -6.59 -5.19 -7.44
N ALA A 7 -6.22 -6.46 -7.34
CA ALA A 7 -6.88 -7.46 -6.49
C ALA A 7 -6.47 -7.38 -5.01
N TRP A 8 -5.81 -6.28 -4.56
CA TRP A 8 -5.25 -6.14 -3.22
C TRP A 8 -6.22 -6.42 -2.07
N ARG A 9 -7.52 -6.16 -2.26
CA ARG A 9 -8.55 -6.43 -1.25
C ARG A 9 -8.69 -7.92 -0.91
N SER A 10 -8.32 -8.82 -1.82
CA SER A 10 -8.41 -10.27 -1.59
C SER A 10 -7.40 -10.79 -0.57
N THR A 11 -6.27 -10.11 -0.41
CA THR A 11 -5.18 -10.52 0.49
C THR A 11 -4.99 -9.56 1.68
N TRP A 12 -5.74 -8.46 1.70
CA TRP A 12 -5.73 -7.47 2.78
C TRP A 12 -6.33 -8.03 4.08
N PRO A 13 -5.82 -7.65 5.27
CA PRO A 13 -4.69 -6.75 5.56
C PRO A 13 -3.33 -7.46 5.72
N HIS A 14 -3.27 -8.76 5.45
CA HIS A 14 -2.10 -9.59 5.74
C HIS A 14 -1.00 -9.49 4.67
N THR A 15 -1.38 -9.29 3.41
CA THR A 15 -0.43 -9.23 2.31
C THR A 15 -0.87 -8.20 1.27
N LEU A 16 0.08 -7.40 0.79
CA LEU A 16 -0.14 -6.35 -0.19
C LEU A 16 0.97 -6.35 -1.23
N VAL A 17 0.60 -6.45 -2.51
CA VAL A 17 1.53 -6.26 -3.63
C VAL A 17 1.62 -4.79 -3.93
N LEU A 18 2.84 -4.24 -3.96
CA LEU A 18 3.09 -2.82 -4.24
C LEU A 18 3.93 -2.63 -5.51
N PRO A 19 3.64 -1.59 -6.30
CA PRO A 19 4.55 -1.17 -7.35
C PRO A 19 5.88 -0.69 -6.75
N HIS A 20 6.98 -0.91 -7.45
CA HIS A 20 8.29 -0.41 -7.02
C HIS A 20 8.32 1.13 -7.02
N PRO A 21 8.85 1.79 -5.97
CA PRO A 21 8.91 3.25 -5.87
C PRO A 21 10.08 3.85 -6.70
N SER A 22 10.22 3.43 -7.96
CA SER A 22 11.21 4.00 -8.90
C SER A 22 10.53 5.05 -9.79
N PRO A 23 11.23 6.13 -10.20
CA PRO A 23 10.76 7.07 -11.21
C PRO A 23 10.31 6.40 -12.51
N ARG A 24 10.86 5.22 -12.82
CA ARG A 24 10.46 4.40 -13.98
C ARG A 24 8.99 3.98 -13.94
N ASN A 25 8.34 4.02 -12.77
CA ASN A 25 6.95 3.61 -12.60
C ASN A 25 5.94 4.79 -12.69
N ASN A 26 6.40 6.02 -12.95
CA ASN A 26 5.52 7.20 -13.04
C ASN A 26 4.42 7.06 -14.09
N LEU A 27 4.72 6.43 -15.24
CA LEU A 27 3.71 6.18 -16.28
C LEU A 27 2.64 5.20 -15.80
N TRP A 28 3.03 4.19 -15.01
CA TRP A 28 2.08 3.23 -14.45
C TRP A 28 1.16 3.91 -13.43
N LEU A 29 1.69 4.77 -12.56
CA LEU A 29 0.90 5.54 -11.60
C LEU A 29 -0.12 6.43 -12.30
N LYS A 30 0.30 7.17 -13.33
CA LYS A 30 -0.60 7.98 -14.18
C LYS A 30 -1.71 7.17 -14.84
N ARG A 31 -1.46 5.92 -15.21
CA ARG A 31 -2.44 5.02 -15.82
C ARG A 31 -3.32 4.28 -14.80
N ASN A 32 -2.99 4.34 -13.51
CA ASN A 32 -3.66 3.62 -12.44
C ASN A 32 -3.98 4.57 -11.27
N PRO A 33 -4.80 5.61 -11.48
CA PRO A 33 -5.10 6.62 -10.45
C PRO A 33 -5.74 6.01 -9.19
N TRP A 34 -6.47 4.90 -9.34
CA TRP A 34 -7.04 4.11 -8.26
C TRP A 34 -6.00 3.66 -7.21
N PHE A 35 -4.72 3.55 -7.56
CA PHE A 35 -3.66 3.22 -6.60
C PHE A 35 -3.54 4.32 -5.54
N GLU A 36 -3.50 5.58 -5.95
CA GLU A 36 -3.36 6.72 -5.05
C GLU A 36 -4.68 7.09 -4.38
N GLU A 37 -5.81 6.93 -5.09
CA GLU A 37 -7.12 7.34 -4.61
C GLU A 37 -7.76 6.31 -3.66
N ALA A 38 -7.52 5.01 -3.85
CA ALA A 38 -8.20 3.96 -3.09
C ALA A 38 -7.27 3.09 -2.24
N LEU A 39 -6.11 2.68 -2.76
CA LEU A 39 -5.22 1.77 -2.03
C LEU A 39 -4.34 2.53 -1.04
N LEU A 40 -3.71 3.63 -1.48
CA LEU A 40 -2.74 4.37 -0.68
C LEU A 40 -3.32 4.95 0.64
N PRO A 41 -4.56 5.48 0.69
CA PRO A 41 -5.15 5.95 1.95
C PRO A 41 -5.33 4.83 2.97
N GLU A 42 -5.82 3.66 2.52
CA GLU A 42 -6.03 2.48 3.36
C GLU A 42 -4.71 1.93 3.91
N LEU A 43 -3.68 1.88 3.07
CA LEU A 43 -2.34 1.50 3.50
C LEU A 43 -1.80 2.45 4.57
N ARG A 44 -1.94 3.77 4.37
CA ARG A 44 -1.50 4.78 5.36
C ARG A 44 -2.22 4.59 6.70
N LEU A 45 -3.54 4.39 6.68
CA LEU A 45 -4.32 4.17 7.89
C LEU A 45 -3.86 2.91 8.63
N ARG A 46 -3.63 1.80 7.93
CA ARG A 46 -3.16 0.55 8.54
C ARG A 46 -1.78 0.70 9.14
N VAL A 47 -0.83 1.32 8.42
CA VAL A 47 0.52 1.58 8.95
C VAL A 47 0.44 2.41 10.23
N GLN A 48 -0.37 3.48 10.25
CA GLN A 48 -0.57 4.27 11.47
C GLN A 48 -1.15 3.44 12.63
N GLN A 49 -2.12 2.57 12.37
CA GLN A 49 -2.68 1.68 13.40
C GLN A 49 -1.62 0.75 13.98
N VAL A 50 -0.80 0.12 13.13
CA VAL A 50 0.29 -0.78 13.56
C VAL A 50 1.31 -0.02 14.39
N LEU A 51 1.77 1.15 13.92
CA LEU A 51 2.75 1.96 14.65
C LEU A 51 2.23 2.46 16.00
N ARG A 52 0.92 2.75 16.12
CA ARG A 52 0.29 3.11 17.39
C ARG A 52 0.13 1.91 18.35
N GLN A 53 0.02 0.71 17.81
CA GLN A 53 -0.18 -0.53 18.58
C GLN A 53 1.14 -1.13 19.08
N SER A 54 2.29 -0.72 18.53
CA SER A 54 3.59 -1.16 19.02
C SER A 54 3.88 -0.55 20.40
N PRO A 55 3.92 -1.32 21.50
CA PRO A 55 4.43 -0.81 22.76
C PRO A 55 5.90 -0.47 22.55
N SER A 56 6.30 0.73 22.99
CA SER A 56 7.70 1.16 22.99
C SER A 56 8.55 0.06 23.61
N SER A 57 9.35 -0.64 22.79
CA SER A 57 10.49 -1.41 23.30
C SER A 57 11.51 -0.40 23.81
N LYS A 58 11.30 0.08 25.04
CA LYS A 58 12.37 0.63 25.87
C LYS A 58 13.16 -0.57 26.39
N SER A 59 14.30 -0.84 25.77
CA SER A 59 15.43 -1.51 26.41
C SER A 59 16.45 -0.47 26.81
#